data_AF-C2XVY5-F1
#
_entry.id   AF-C2XVY5-F1
#
_cell.length_a   1.000
_cell.length_b   1.000
_cell.length_c   1.000
_cell.angle_alpha   90.00
_cell.angle_beta   90.00
_cell.angle_gamma   90.00
#
_symmetry.space_group_name_H-M   'P 1'
#
loop_
_entity.id
_entity.type
_entity.pdbx_description
1 polymer ?
#
loop_
_entity_poly.entity_id
_entity_poly.type
_entity_poly.pdbx_seq_one_letter_code
_entity_poly.pdbx_strand_id
1 'polypeptide(L)'
;MARLYEISKLPDIIIVNPIMHTYMKCSTYITGLALQYVAPEDFHQYSIDEFFMDMTASIHLFASNPCEFALKFKREIYERTRIESTIGIGPNLLLSKVAFKT
;
A
#
# COMPACT_ATOMS: atom_id res chain seq x y z
N MET A 1 -3.09 -13.42 -13.22
CA MET A 1 -2.85 -14.64 -12.42
C MET A 1 -2.72 -15.81 -13.39
N ALA A 2 -1.63 -16.55 -13.33
CA ALA A 2 -1.45 -17.80 -14.07
C ALA A 2 -1.63 -18.97 -13.11
N ARG A 3 -2.21 -20.08 -13.57
CA ARG A 3 -2.39 -21.27 -12.74
C ARG A 3 -1.05 -22.00 -12.61
N LEU A 4 -0.81 -22.70 -11.50
CA LEU A 4 0.46 -23.39 -11.25
C LEU A 4 0.88 -24.32 -12.40
N TYR A 5 -0.08 -24.98 -13.05
CA TYR A 5 0.17 -25.89 -14.17
C TYR A 5 0.41 -25.18 -15.51
N GLU A 6 0.13 -23.88 -15.61
CA GLU A 6 0.38 -23.03 -16.80
C GLU A 6 1.80 -22.43 -16.77
N ILE A 7 2.51 -22.56 -15.64
CA ILE A 7 3.86 -22.02 -15.48
C ILE A 7 4.84 -22.96 -16.21
N SER A 8 5.55 -22.42 -17.20
CA SER A 8 6.62 -23.13 -17.90
C SER A 8 7.63 -23.69 -16.90
N LYS A 9 8.02 -24.96 -17.04
CA LYS A 9 8.99 -25.64 -16.17
C LYS A 9 10.42 -25.19 -16.49
N LEU A 10 10.70 -23.90 -16.32
CA LEU A 10 12.02 -23.33 -16.44
C LEU A 10 12.80 -23.60 -15.14
N PRO A 11 14.08 -23.97 -15.21
CA PRO A 11 14.90 -24.30 -14.03
C PRO A 11 15.09 -23.11 -13.07
N ASP A 12 14.89 -21.88 -13.53
CA ASP A 12 15.10 -20.65 -12.76
C ASP A 12 13.88 -20.22 -11.93
N ILE A 13 12.76 -20.94 -12.02
CA ILE A 13 11.54 -20.60 -11.27
C ILE A 13 11.54 -21.29 -9.91
N ILE A 14 11.57 -20.50 -8.85
CA ILE A 14 11.48 -20.97 -7.47
C ILE A 14 10.02 -20.88 -7.00
N ILE A 15 9.42 -22.02 -6.70
CA ILE A 15 8.06 -22.10 -6.13
C ILE A 15 8.18 -22.06 -4.61
N VAL A 16 7.60 -21.03 -3.99
CA VAL A 16 7.58 -20.85 -2.54
C VAL A 16 6.15 -20.95 -2.04
N ASN A 17 5.94 -21.67 -0.95
CA ASN A 17 4.62 -21.76 -0.33
C ASN A 17 4.25 -20.45 0.38
N PRO A 18 3.00 -19.98 0.27
CA PRO A 18 2.56 -18.74 0.90
C PRO A 18 2.50 -18.90 2.42
N ILE A 19 3.05 -17.93 3.15
CA ILE A 19 2.96 -17.86 4.62
C ILE A 19 2.00 -16.73 5.00
N MET A 20 0.70 -17.05 5.01
CA MET A 20 -0.37 -16.05 5.18
C MET A 20 -0.26 -15.23 6.46
N HIS A 21 0.19 -15.84 7.56
CA HIS A 21 0.37 -15.15 8.82
C HIS A 21 1.38 -14.00 8.75
N THR A 22 2.47 -14.16 7.99
CA THR A 22 3.46 -13.10 7.80
C THR A 22 2.87 -11.94 7.00
N TYR A 23 2.11 -12.23 5.94
CA TYR A 23 1.46 -11.20 5.13
C TYR A 23 0.45 -10.39 5.95
N MET A 24 -0.36 -11.06 6.78
CA MET A 24 -1.31 -10.40 7.68
C MET A 24 -0.59 -9.49 8.69
N LYS A 25 0.49 -9.98 9.30
CA LYS A 25 1.30 -9.16 10.23
C LYS A 25 1.84 -7.90 9.57
N CYS A 26 2.39 -8.02 8.36
CA CYS A 26 2.89 -6.85 7.63
C CYS A 26 1.76 -5.88 7.27
N SER A 27 0.63 -6.40 6.77
CA SER A 27 -0.54 -5.60 6.42
C SER A 27 -1.07 -4.81 7.62
N THR A 28 -1.31 -5.47 8.76
CA THR A 28 -1.77 -4.82 9.99
C THR A 28 -0.77 -3.77 10.49
N TYR A 29 0.53 -4.02 10.34
CA TYR A 29 1.55 -3.04 10.70
C TYR A 29 1.48 -1.77 9.83
N ILE A 30 1.36 -1.93 8.51
CA ILE A 30 1.23 -0.81 7.57
C ILE A 30 -0.08 -0.03 7.82
N THR A 31 -1.19 -0.73 8.04
CA THR A 31 -2.47 -0.10 8.43
C THR A 31 -2.30 0.70 9.73
N GLY A 32 -1.56 0.18 10.71
CA GLY A 32 -1.25 0.90 11.94
C GLY A 32 -0.44 2.17 11.72
N LEU A 33 0.47 2.21 10.73
CA LEU A 33 1.17 3.43 10.33
C LEU A 33 0.22 4.43 9.67
N ALA A 34 -0.65 3.97 8.76
CA ALA A 34 -1.62 4.84 8.09
C ALA A 34 -2.56 5.54 9.09
N LEU A 35 -3.03 4.80 10.10
CA LEU A 35 -3.90 5.31 11.16
C LEU A 35 -3.23 6.35 12.09
N GLN A 36 -1.92 6.58 11.98
CA GLN A 36 -1.25 7.70 12.67
C GLN A 36 -1.48 9.04 11.95
N TYR A 37 -1.87 9.00 10.67
CA TYR A 37 -1.99 10.17 9.80
C TYR A 37 -3.45 10.55 9.49
N VAL A 38 -4.36 9.60 9.60
CA VAL A 38 -5.79 9.80 9.33
C VAL A 38 -6.64 9.20 10.43
N ALA A 39 -7.82 9.78 10.64
CA ALA A 39 -8.80 9.21 11.54
C ALA A 39 -9.29 7.85 11.00
N PRO A 40 -9.73 6.91 11.87
CA PRO A 40 -10.25 5.63 11.41
C PRO A 40 -11.45 5.72 10.46
N GLU A 41 -12.21 6.81 10.54
CA GLU A 41 -13.34 7.10 9.64
C GLU A 41 -12.91 7.45 8.21
N ASP A 42 -11.72 8.04 8.05
CA ASP A 42 -11.15 8.43 6.76
C ASP A 42 -10.25 7.36 6.14
N PHE A 43 -10.03 6.25 6.86
CA PHE A 43 -9.24 5.11 6.42
C PHE A 43 -10.16 3.99 5.91
N HIS A 44 -9.92 3.50 4.69
CA HIS A 44 -10.73 2.47 4.07
C HIS A 44 -9.85 1.32 3.55
N GLN A 45 -9.90 0.18 4.23
CA GLN A 45 -9.22 -1.04 3.79
C GLN A 45 -9.94 -1.66 2.59
N TYR A 46 -9.22 -1.95 1.51
CA TYR A 46 -9.78 -2.59 0.31
C TYR A 46 -9.35 -4.06 0.17
N SER A 47 -8.07 -4.36 0.41
CA SER A 47 -7.49 -5.71 0.43
C SER A 47 -6.33 -5.76 1.43
N ILE A 48 -5.61 -6.89 1.52
CA ILE A 48 -4.45 -7.02 2.43
C ILE A 48 -3.32 -6.03 2.05
N ASP A 49 -3.19 -5.72 0.77
CA ASP A 49 -2.15 -4.88 0.18
C ASP A 49 -2.64 -3.53 -0.36
N GLU A 50 -3.95 -3.27 -0.35
CA GLU A 50 -4.54 -2.03 -0.83
C GLU A 50 -5.45 -1.38 0.22
N PHE A 51 -5.28 -0.07 0.42
CA PHE A 51 -6.16 0.76 1.22
C PHE A 51 -6.27 2.16 0.60
N PHE A 52 -7.30 2.88 1.01
CA PHE A 52 -7.52 4.27 0.70
C PHE A 52 -7.50 5.09 1.98
N MET A 53 -7.04 6.33 1.88
CA MET A 53 -7.03 7.27 2.98
C MET A 53 -7.46 8.64 2.44
N ASP A 54 -8.46 9.25 3.08
CA ASP A 54 -8.79 10.65 2.82
C ASP A 54 -7.91 11.53 3.71
N MET A 55 -7.13 12.41 3.09
CA MET A 55 -6.26 13.37 3.79
C MET A 55 -6.67 14.82 3.56
N THR A 56 -7.82 15.07 2.95
CA THR A 56 -8.25 16.42 2.58
C THR A 56 -8.26 17.35 3.79
N ALA A 57 -8.70 16.86 4.95
CA ALA A 57 -8.73 17.61 6.19
C ALA A 57 -7.40 17.59 6.95
N SER A 58 -6.65 16.48 6.97
CA SER A 58 -5.48 16.30 7.85
C SER A 58 -4.14 16.66 7.21
N ILE A 59 -4.07 16.79 5.89
CA ILE A 59 -2.79 16.93 5.16
C ILE A 59 -1.94 18.11 5.65
N HIS A 60 -2.57 19.24 5.97
CA HIS A 60 -1.90 20.47 6.41
C HIS A 60 -1.09 20.30 7.71
N LEU A 61 -1.37 19.25 8.50
CA LEU A 61 -0.63 18.92 9.71
C LEU A 61 0.70 18.20 9.42
N PHE A 62 0.79 17.53 8.28
CA PHE A 62 1.89 16.60 7.97
C PHE A 62 2.73 17.00 6.75
N ALA A 63 2.16 17.76 5.81
CA ALA A 63 2.85 18.26 4.63
C ALA A 63 2.11 19.45 3.99
N SER A 64 2.82 20.23 3.17
CA SER A 64 2.22 21.31 2.38
C SER A 64 1.59 20.81 1.08
N ASN A 65 2.03 19.65 0.57
CA ASN A 65 1.61 19.08 -0.70
C ASN A 65 1.33 17.55 -0.58
N PRO A 66 0.25 17.03 -1.18
CA PRO A 66 -0.02 15.58 -1.27
C PRO A 66 1.17 14.75 -1.76
N CYS A 67 1.93 15.26 -2.74
CA CYS A 67 3.08 14.54 -3.28
C CYS A 67 4.22 14.41 -2.25
N GLU A 68 4.45 15.44 -1.44
CA GLU A 68 5.47 15.40 -0.39
C GLU A 68 5.08 14.40 0.70
N PHE A 69 3.81 14.40 1.11
CA PHE A 69 3.31 13.41 2.04
C PHE A 69 3.48 11.99 1.49
N ALA A 70 3.08 11.75 0.24
CA ALA A 70 3.19 10.43 -0.38
C ALA A 70 4.64 9.93 -0.42
N LEU A 71 5.60 10.78 -0.79
CA LEU A 71 7.03 10.42 -0.78
C LEU A 71 7.52 10.09 0.63
N LYS A 72 7.14 10.90 1.63
CA LYS A 72 7.49 10.68 3.04
C LYS A 72 6.91 9.36 3.56
N PHE A 73 5.62 9.13 3.34
CA PHE A 73 4.92 7.95 3.81
C PHE A 73 5.42 6.67 3.11
N LYS A 74 5.63 6.72 1.79
CA LYS A 74 6.27 5.63 1.04
C LYS A 74 7.65 5.28 1.62
N ARG A 75 8.46 6.30 1.89
CA ARG A 75 9.79 6.10 2.48
C ARG A 75 9.71 5.50 3.87
N GLU A 76 8.77 5.94 4.70
CA GLU A 76 8.56 5.39 6.04
C GLU A 76 8.14 3.91 6.00
N ILE A 77 7.21 3.55 5.10
CA ILE A 77 6.83 2.14 4.89
C ILE A 77 8.07 1.33 4.53
N TYR A 78 8.89 1.81 3.58
CA TYR A 78 10.10 1.13 3.17
C TYR A 78 11.14 1.00 4.31
N GLU A 79 11.36 2.06 5.08
CA GLU A 79 12.31 2.05 6.20
C GLU A 79 11.90 1.06 7.30
N ARG A 80 10.60 0.96 7.60
CA ARG A 80 10.08 0.10 8.67
C ARG A 80 9.83 -1.34 8.25
N THR A 81 9.40 -1.57 7.02
CA THR A 81 8.96 -2.91 6.54
C THR A 81 9.85 -3.51 5.48
N ARG A 82 10.73 -2.72 4.84
CA ARG A 82 11.51 -3.08 3.64
C ARG A 82 10.66 -3.50 2.44
N ILE A 83 9.39 -3.11 2.44
CA ILE A 83 8.45 -3.35 1.35
C ILE A 83 8.34 -2.07 0.52
N GLU A 84 8.54 -2.20 -0.78
CA GLU A 84 8.23 -1.13 -1.73
C GLU A 84 6.72 -0.98 -1.87
N SER A 85 6.25 0.25 -1.79
CA SER A 85 4.84 0.60 -1.99
C SER A 85 4.73 1.67 -3.05
N THR A 86 3.62 1.70 -3.76
CA THR A 86 3.27 2.80 -4.65
C THR A 86 2.12 3.60 -4.02
N ILE A 87 1.92 4.85 -4.40
CA ILE A 87 0.83 5.68 -3.88
C ILE A 87 0.26 6.44 -5.06
N GLY A 88 -1.05 6.31 -5.29
CA GLY A 88 -1.78 7.08 -6.28
C GLY A 88 -2.57 8.20 -5.62
N ILE A 89 -2.44 9.41 -6.12
CA ILE A 89 -3.14 10.59 -5.60
C ILE A 89 -4.18 11.01 -6.64
N GLY A 90 -5.41 11.27 -6.20
CA GLY A 90 -6.47 11.76 -7.06
C GLY A 90 -7.61 12.38 -6.25
N PRO A 91 -8.48 13.18 -6.89
CA PRO A 91 -9.59 13.86 -6.20
C PRO A 91 -10.76 12.92 -5.86
N ASN A 92 -10.68 11.65 -6.25
CA ASN A 92 -11.63 10.60 -5.86
C ASN A 92 -10.93 9.22 -5.87
N LEU A 93 -11.61 8.22 -5.29
CA LEU A 93 -11.12 6.84 -5.17
C LEU A 93 -10.76 6.18 -6.51
N LEU A 94 -11.50 6.48 -7.57
CA LEU A 94 -11.27 5.89 -8.89
C LEU A 94 -9.97 6.43 -9.50
N LEU A 95 -9.81 7.76 -9.51
CA LEU A 95 -8.64 8.42 -10.07
C LEU A 95 -7.38 8.10 -9.26
N SER A 96 -7.47 8.03 -7.93
CA SER A 96 -6.32 7.63 -7.10
C SER A 96 -5.89 6.19 -7.39
N LYS A 97 -6.84 5.25 -7.54
CA LYS A 97 -6.53 3.85 -7.89
C LYS A 97 -5.89 3.72 -9.27
N VAL A 98 -6.34 4.50 -10.25
CA VAL A 98 -5.76 4.48 -11.61
C VAL A 98 -4.37 5.12 -11.63
N ALA A 99 -4.18 6.23 -10.89
CA ALA A 99 -2.92 6.97 -10.86
C ALA A 99 -1.74 6.15 -10.30
N PHE A 100 -1.99 5.22 -9.39
CA PHE A 100 -0.97 4.34 -8.78
C PHE A 100 -0.24 3.44 -9.80
N LYS A 101 -0.80 3.21 -11.00
CA LYS A 101 -0.21 2.32 -12.02
C LYS A 101 0.86 2.97 -12.90
N THR A 102 1.18 4.24 -12.67
CA THR A 102 2.14 5.04 -13.47
C THR A 102 3.45 5.16 -12.71
#